data_AF-A0A139R7S9-F1
#
_entry.id   AF-A0A139R7S9-F1
#
_cell.length_a   1.000
_cell.length_b   1.000
_cell.length_c   1.000
_cell.angle_alpha   90.00
_cell.angle_beta   90.00
_cell.angle_gamma   90.00
#
_symmetry.space_group_name_H-M   'P 1'
#
loop_
_entity.id
_entity.type
_entity.pdbx_description
1 polymer ?
#
loop_
_entity_poly.entity_id
_entity_poly.type
_entity_poly.pdbx_seq_one_letter_code
_entity_poly.pdbx_strand_id
1 'polypeptide(L)' 'MRARLKEVTQEATVLIVAQRVGTIMDADQIIVLDKGEIVGRGTHDELMQTNTIYREIANSQLKNADEMKG' A
#
# COMPACT_ATOMS: atom_id res chain seq x y z
N MET A 1 -16.87 -1.91 -5.47
CA MET A 1 -16.23 -2.70 -4.39
C MET A 1 -15.77 -1.84 -3.21
N ARG A 2 -15.03 -0.72 -3.42
CA ARG A 2 -14.48 0.12 -2.33
C ARG A 2 -15.50 0.81 -1.40
N ALA A 3 -16.68 1.21 -1.89
CA ALA A 3 -17.65 1.95 -1.08
C ALA A 3 -18.35 1.10 -0.01
N ARG A 4 -18.62 -0.19 -0.30
CA ARG A 4 -19.41 -1.07 0.58
C ARG A 4 -18.69 -1.51 1.85
N LEU A 5 -17.36 -1.62 1.83
CA LEU A 5 -16.59 -1.95 3.04
C LEU A 5 -16.54 -0.77 4.01
N LYS A 6 -16.38 0.46 3.52
CA LYS A 6 -16.32 1.67 4.36
C LYS A 6 -17.55 1.87 5.25
N GLU A 7 -18.75 1.52 4.77
CA GLU A 7 -20.01 1.70 5.52
C GLU A 7 -20.18 0.71 6.69
N VAL A 8 -19.57 -0.48 6.61
CA VAL A 8 -19.76 -1.54 7.62
C VAL A 8 -18.59 -1.60 8.62
N THR A 9 -17.45 -0.99 8.30
CA THR A 9 -16.21 -1.08 9.09
C THR A 9 -15.87 0.18 9.88
N GLN A 10 -16.79 1.14 10.04
CA GLN A 10 -16.49 2.39 10.77
C GLN A 10 -16.02 2.15 12.23
N GLU A 11 -16.34 1.00 12.82
CA GLU A 11 -15.84 0.57 14.15
C GLU A 11 -15.02 -0.73 14.12
N ALA A 12 -14.58 -1.19 12.94
CA ALA A 12 -13.86 -2.46 12.80
C ALA A 12 -12.41 -2.26 12.35
N THR A 13 -11.49 -3.02 12.92
CA THR A 13 -10.11 -3.08 12.42
C THR A 13 -10.08 -3.84 11.10
N VAL A 14 -9.58 -3.19 10.04
CA VAL A 14 -9.46 -3.79 8.71
C VAL A 14 -7.99 -4.12 8.44
N LEU A 15 -7.68 -5.41 8.30
CA LEU A 15 -6.37 -5.88 7.88
C LEU A 15 -6.43 -6.35 6.42
N ILE A 16 -5.64 -5.73 5.56
CA ILE A 16 -5.56 -6.07 4.13
C ILE A 16 -4.17 -6.60 3.82
N VAL A 17 -4.11 -7.83 3.29
CA VAL A 17 -2.89 -8.37 2.67
C VAL A 17 -3.05 -8.20 1.16
N ALA A 18 -2.24 -7.33 0.56
CA ALA A 18 -2.34 -7.00 -0.86
C ALA A 18 -1.00 -7.13 -1.57
N GLN A 19 -1.07 -7.60 -2.81
CA GLN A 19 0.06 -7.62 -3.74
C GLN A 19 0.17 -6.34 -4.58
N ARG A 20 -0.95 -5.60 -4.75
CA ARG A 20 -1.02 -4.38 -5.57
C ARG A 20 -0.93 -3.14 -4.70
N VAL A 21 0.07 -2.29 -4.95
CA VAL A 21 0.27 -1.04 -4.18
C VAL A 21 -0.98 -0.16 -4.25
N GLY A 22 -1.62 -0.05 -5.42
CA GLY A 22 -2.84 0.76 -5.57
C GLY A 22 -4.03 0.37 -4.68
N THR A 23 -4.03 -0.85 -4.12
CA THR A 23 -5.07 -1.27 -3.17
C THR A 23 -4.83 -0.72 -1.75
N ILE A 24 -3.57 -0.50 -1.39
CA ILE A 24 -3.12 -0.12 -0.04
C ILE A 24 -2.69 1.35 0.09
N MET A 25 -2.64 2.13 -1.01
CA MET A 25 -2.19 3.53 -0.97
C MET A 25 -3.00 4.40 -0.01
N ASP A 26 -4.30 4.13 0.12
CA ASP A 26 -5.22 4.89 0.97
C ASP A 26 -5.35 4.31 2.39
N ALA A 27 -4.46 3.39 2.81
CA ALA A 27 -4.50 2.78 4.12
C ALA A 27 -3.95 3.75 5.18
N ASP A 28 -4.58 3.78 6.36
CA ASP A 28 -4.11 4.56 7.51
C ASP A 28 -2.71 4.12 7.97
N GLN A 29 -2.36 2.86 7.71
CA GLN A 29 -1.05 2.29 7.99
C GLN A 29 -0.72 1.14 7.04
N ILE A 30 0.51 1.14 6.53
CA ILE A 30 1.09 0.09 5.70
C ILE A 30 2.25 -0.55 6.47
N ILE A 31 2.31 -1.88 6.45
CA ILE A 31 3.42 -2.66 7.01
C ILE A 31 4.17 -3.31 5.84
N VAL A 32 5.47 -3.06 5.77
CA VAL A 32 6.37 -3.64 4.78
C VAL A 32 7.07 -4.82 5.43
N LEU A 33 6.84 -6.02 4.88
CA LEU A 33 7.46 -7.26 5.33
C LEU A 33 8.53 -7.69 4.33
N ASP A 34 9.72 -7.99 4.82
CA ASP A 34 10.78 -8.66 4.06
C ASP A 34 11.36 -9.80 4.89
N LYS A 35 11.47 -10.99 4.31
CA LYS A 35 12.02 -12.21 4.96
C LYS A 35 11.47 -12.52 6.35
N GLY A 36 10.20 -12.19 6.61
CA GLY A 36 9.54 -12.42 7.89
C GLY A 36 9.74 -11.31 8.93
N GLU A 37 10.43 -10.22 8.58
CA GLU A 37 10.65 -9.06 9.44
C GLU A 37 9.90 -7.83 8.93
N ILE A 38 9.43 -7.00 9.87
CA ILE A 38 8.85 -5.69 9.54
C ILE A 38 9.99 -4.72 9.28
N VAL A 39 10.19 -4.37 8.01
CA VAL A 39 11.24 -3.46 7.56
C VAL A 39 10.73 -2.04 7.34
N GLY A 40 9.41 -1.82 7.45
CA GLY A 40 8.79 -0.50 7.32
C GLY A 40 7.38 -0.44 7.88
N ARG A 41 7.01 0.70 8.44
CA ARG A 41 5.66 0.99 8.94
C ARG A 41 5.37 2.48 8.79
N GLY A 42 4.23 2.82 8.20
CA GLY A 42 3.81 4.21 8.03
C GLY A 42 2.71 4.35 6.99
N THR A 43 2.39 5.59 6.63
CA THR A 43 1.52 5.90 5.49
C THR A 43 2.25 5.68 4.16
N HIS A 44 1.52 5.71 3.04
CA HIS A 44 2.12 5.67 1.71
C HIS A 44 3.21 6.74 1.55
N ASP A 45 2.90 8.00 1.87
CA ASP A 45 3.80 9.13 1.67
C ASP A 45 5.06 9.03 2.55
N GLU A 46 4.89 8.63 3.82
CA GLU A 46 6.01 8.40 4.74
C GLU A 46 6.94 7.30 4.22
N LEU A 47 6.38 6.17 3.78
CA LEU A 47 7.17 5.04 3.30
C LEU A 47 7.85 5.33 1.96
N MET A 48 7.24 6.11 1.07
CA MET A 48 7.88 6.55 -0.16
C MET A 48 9.15 7.38 0.12
N GLN A 49 9.15 8.16 1.19
CA GLN A 49 10.30 8.97 1.60
C GLN A 49 11.35 8.14 2.37
N THR A 50 10.89 7.32 3.32
CA THR A 50 11.74 6.70 4.36
C THR A 50 12.13 5.25 4.09
N ASN A 51 11.42 4.54 3.20
CA ASN A 51 11.61 3.11 2.99
C ASN A 51 11.94 2.77 1.53
N THR A 52 13.19 2.39 1.29
CA THR A 52 13.67 2.05 -0.07
C THR A 52 12.96 0.84 -0.66
N ILE A 53 12.70 -0.21 0.13
CA ILE A 53 12.06 -1.45 -0.33
C ILE A 53 10.63 -1.15 -0.80
N TYR A 54 9.87 -0.41 0.00
CA TYR A 54 8.52 0.01 -0.36
C TYR A 54 8.51 0.84 -1.64
N ARG A 55 9.43 1.82 -1.74
CA ARG A 55 9.57 2.68 -2.91
C ARG A 55 9.90 1.88 -4.18
N GLU A 56 10.76 0.87 -4.10
CA GLU A 56 11.06 -0.02 -5.23
C GLU A 56 9.83 -0.81 -5.67
N ILE A 57 9.09 -1.41 -4.73
CA ILE A 57 7.84 -2.13 -5.02
C ILE A 57 6.81 -1.19 -5.65
N ALA A 58 6.57 -0.02 -5.04
CA ALA A 58 5.62 0.96 -5.54
C ALA A 58 5.97 1.43 -6.95
N ASN A 59 7.23 1.81 -7.18
CA ASN A 59 7.68 2.24 -8.50
C ASN A 59 7.56 1.12 -9.54
N SER A 60 7.86 -0.14 -9.19
CA SER A 60 7.73 -1.27 -10.12
C SER A 60 6.28 -1.50 -10.56
N GLN A 61 5.31 -1.21 -9.70
CA GLN A 61 3.89 -1.45 -9.99
C GLN A 61 3.17 -0.22 -10.57
N LEU A 62 3.61 0.99 -10.22
CA LEU A 62 3.06 2.24 -10.72
C LEU A 62 3.57 2.60 -12.11
N LYS A 63 4.83 2.29 -12.45
CA LYS A 63 5.39 2.52 -13.80
C LYS A 63 4.61 1.78 -14.90
N ASN A 64 4.07 0.60 -14.60
CA ASN A 64 3.20 -0.14 -15.53
C ASN A 64 1.87 0.58 -15.83
N ALA A 65 1.44 1.55 -15.01
CA ALA A 65 0.21 2.29 -15.24
C ALA A 65 0.40 3.52 -16.15
N ASP A 66 1.61 4.08 -16.21
CA ASP A 66 1.93 5.27 -17.01
C ASP A 66 2.47 4.93 -18.42
N GLU A 67 3.05 3.75 -18.63
CA GLU A 67 3.50 3.28 -19.96
C GLU A 67 2.35 2.91 -20.93
N MET A 68 1.09 2.91 -20.47
CA MET A 68 -0.10 2.74 -21.34
C MET A 68 -0.70 4.06 -21.86
N LYS A 69 -0.05 5.21 -21.61
CA LYS A 69 -0.48 6.53 -22.12
C LYS A 69 0.41 7.09 -23.26
N GLY A 70 1.35 6.30 -23.77
CA GLY A 70 2.19 6.63 -24.92
C GLY A 70 1.66 6.10 -26.24
#